data_AF-A0A957P502-F1
#
_entry.id   AF-A0A957P502-F1
#
_cell.length_a   1.000
_cell.length_b   1.000
_cell.length_c   1.000
_cell.angle_alpha   90.00
_cell.angle_beta   90.00
_cell.angle_gamma   90.00
#
_symmetry.space_group_name_H-M   'P 1'
#
loop_
_entity.id
_entity.type
_entity.pdbx_description
1 polymer ?
#
loop_
_entity_poly.entity_id
_entity_poly.type
_entity_poly.pdbx_seq_one_letter_code
_entity_poly.pdbx_strand_id
1 'polypeptide(L)'
;MLTSTQSLQKPLLRTLDIQPYRDQGRAYWHISDPLRLSEHALLLPDQWGPLLSFCNGQHDVQTISRLLRAQYGIHISLEQTQEVINALDQACMLENERTLTARRQAAIAYRSLPFRPPALAGGAYPAEPELLRQMLDNYLAGETRQAFAPPSMHANWQGLLSPHIDYARGGAVYADVWKEAASAAQKADMVIIFGTDHYGNDPFTLTRQHYATPYGVLPTALPVVDALAETIGVDAAYAGELRHRNEHSLELVAVWLHHMRNGEPCEIAPILTGGFHRYLYNGAQPIEDVLIQDVLKTLAAQCQQRNVLIVASGDLAHVGPAFGGRPLNAAAREYLHHDDEKLLQQMQRGNPNGFFDEIRRVKDGNNVCGVSPIYLTMRLLEELHGSVRGTQVSYATCPADAQDTSVVTVGGVLFQ
;
A
#
# COMPACT_ATOMS: atom_id res chain seq x y z
N MET A 1 29.09 8.71 -1.71
CA MET A 1 28.64 7.30 -1.55
C MET A 1 29.71 6.57 -0.77
N LEU A 2 29.34 5.79 0.25
CA LEU A 2 30.28 5.00 1.04
C LEU A 2 30.62 3.73 0.26
N THR A 3 31.90 3.39 0.12
CA THR A 3 32.30 2.07 -0.42
C THR A 3 31.77 0.95 0.48
N SER A 4 31.62 -0.28 -0.03
CA SER A 4 31.20 -1.43 0.80
C SER A 4 32.01 -1.53 2.10
N THR A 5 33.34 -1.31 2.03
CA THR A 5 34.24 -1.27 3.19
C THR A 5 33.93 -0.13 4.19
N GLN A 6 33.56 1.06 3.72
CA GLN A 6 33.17 2.19 4.58
C GLN A 6 31.77 2.01 5.18
N SER A 7 30.84 1.37 4.45
CA SER A 7 29.50 1.07 4.95
C SER A 7 29.51 0.02 6.07
N LEU A 8 30.43 -0.95 6.04
CA LEU A 8 30.63 -1.89 7.14
C LEU A 8 31.22 -1.22 8.39
N GLN A 9 31.98 -0.14 8.20
CA GLN A 9 32.49 0.66 9.30
C GLN A 9 31.42 1.53 9.93
N LYS A 10 30.44 2.05 9.17
CA LYS A 10 29.30 2.81 9.70
C LYS A 10 28.00 2.36 9.02
N PRO A 11 27.38 1.27 9.52
CA PRO A 11 26.23 0.66 8.85
C PRO A 11 25.04 1.62 8.84
N LEU A 12 24.42 1.75 7.68
CA LEU A 12 23.15 2.46 7.48
C LEU A 12 22.11 1.44 7.04
N LEU A 13 21.15 1.16 7.90
CA LEU A 13 20.06 0.23 7.64
C LEU A 13 19.07 0.87 6.66
N ARG A 14 18.56 0.04 5.76
CA ARG A 14 17.43 0.41 4.91
C ARG A 14 16.11 0.40 5.67
N THR A 15 15.08 0.94 5.05
CA THR A 15 13.71 0.56 5.39
C THR A 15 13.51 -0.92 5.07
N LEU A 16 13.17 -1.71 6.09
CA LEU A 16 12.98 -3.15 6.04
C LEU A 16 11.68 -3.49 6.76
N ASP A 17 11.11 -4.66 6.45
CA ASP A 17 10.03 -5.22 7.23
C ASP A 17 10.61 -5.98 8.43
N ILE A 18 10.26 -5.57 9.65
CA ILE A 18 10.79 -6.12 10.90
C ILE A 18 9.61 -6.49 11.78
N GLN A 19 9.40 -7.80 11.96
CA GLN A 19 8.26 -8.33 12.70
C GLN A 19 8.72 -9.16 13.89
N PRO A 20 7.99 -9.15 15.02
CA PRO A 20 8.25 -10.08 16.11
C PRO A 20 7.96 -11.50 15.65
N TYR A 21 8.86 -12.43 15.97
CA TYR A 21 8.76 -13.84 15.61
C TYR A 21 9.10 -14.73 16.81
N ARG A 22 8.41 -15.86 16.93
CA ARG A 22 8.68 -16.85 17.98
C ARG A 22 8.90 -18.21 17.35
N ASP A 23 10.01 -18.84 17.72
CA ASP A 23 10.33 -20.21 17.34
C ASP A 23 10.77 -21.00 18.58
N GLN A 24 10.12 -22.14 18.82
CA GLN A 24 10.40 -23.04 19.94
C GLN A 24 10.53 -22.33 21.31
N GLY A 25 9.67 -21.33 21.55
CA GLY A 25 9.64 -20.55 22.80
C GLY A 25 10.70 -19.44 22.90
N ARG A 26 11.59 -19.30 21.92
CA ARG A 26 12.54 -18.19 21.81
C ARG A 26 11.95 -17.08 20.95
N ALA A 27 12.25 -15.83 21.31
CA ALA A 27 11.79 -14.66 20.60
C ALA A 27 12.90 -14.08 19.70
N TYR A 28 12.51 -13.68 18.51
CA TYR A 28 13.37 -13.12 17.47
C TYR A 28 12.67 -11.92 16.82
N TRP A 29 13.45 -11.07 16.19
CA TRP A 29 13.02 -10.19 15.12
C TRP A 29 13.23 -10.89 13.79
N HIS A 30 12.17 -11.12 13.04
CA HIS A 30 12.24 -11.54 11.65
C HIS A 30 12.38 -10.31 10.76
N ILE A 31 13.50 -10.23 10.05
CA ILE A 31 13.88 -9.09 9.22
C ILE A 31 13.87 -9.55 7.76
N SER A 32 13.06 -8.88 6.93
CA SER A 32 12.95 -9.16 5.50
C SER A 32 13.04 -7.90 4.66
N ASP A 33 13.62 -8.03 3.46
CA ASP A 33 13.67 -6.94 2.49
C ASP A 33 12.38 -6.93 1.64
N PRO A 34 11.55 -5.87 1.71
CA PRO A 34 10.34 -5.78 0.89
C PRO A 34 10.64 -5.72 -0.62
N LEU A 35 11.84 -5.28 -1.01
CA LEU A 35 12.25 -5.29 -2.42
C LEU A 35 12.73 -6.67 -2.90
N ARG A 36 12.94 -7.62 -1.98
CA ARG A 36 13.49 -8.96 -2.24
C ARG A 36 14.73 -8.93 -3.14
N LEU A 37 15.72 -8.11 -2.78
CA LEU A 37 17.02 -8.06 -3.47
C LEU A 37 17.90 -9.27 -3.16
N SER A 38 17.54 -10.01 -2.12
CA SER A 38 18.16 -11.25 -1.66
C SER A 38 17.04 -12.20 -1.25
N GLU A 39 17.28 -13.51 -1.35
CA GLU A 39 16.35 -14.54 -0.88
C GLU A 39 16.39 -14.74 0.64
N HIS A 40 17.40 -14.17 1.31
CA HIS A 40 17.58 -14.32 2.75
C HIS A 40 16.64 -13.42 3.54
N ALA A 41 15.94 -14.01 4.51
CA ALA A 41 15.42 -13.33 5.69
C ALA A 41 16.34 -13.63 6.88
N LEU A 42 16.45 -12.68 7.81
CA LEU A 42 17.30 -12.83 9.00
C LEU A 42 16.45 -12.97 10.25
N LEU A 43 16.86 -13.86 11.15
CA LEU A 43 16.33 -13.96 12.50
C LEU A 43 17.35 -13.39 13.48
N LEU A 44 17.03 -12.25 14.07
CA LEU A 44 17.85 -11.60 15.09
C LEU A 44 17.27 -11.90 16.47
N PRO A 45 18.02 -12.38 17.46
CA PRO A 45 17.52 -12.51 18.83
C PRO A 45 16.85 -11.21 19.31
N ASP A 46 15.68 -11.30 19.93
CA ASP A 46 14.87 -10.13 20.32
C ASP A 46 15.64 -9.09 21.15
N GLN A 47 16.46 -9.59 22.08
CA GLN A 47 17.37 -8.82 22.93
C GLN A 47 18.41 -8.00 22.15
N TRP A 48 18.68 -8.30 20.89
CA TRP A 48 19.60 -7.54 20.03
C TRP A 48 18.90 -6.52 19.14
N GLY A 49 17.56 -6.42 19.19
CA GLY A 49 16.78 -5.45 18.40
C GLY A 49 17.31 -4.01 18.44
N PRO A 50 17.73 -3.45 19.61
CA PRO A 50 18.30 -2.10 19.66
C PRO A 50 19.53 -1.89 18.78
N LEU A 51 20.27 -2.94 18.41
CA LEU A 51 21.43 -2.85 17.50
C LEU A 51 21.03 -2.23 16.16
N LEU A 52 19.85 -2.59 15.65
CA LEU A 52 19.34 -2.10 14.36
C LEU A 52 19.14 -0.58 14.38
N SER A 53 18.71 -0.01 15.51
CA SER A 53 18.51 1.44 15.68
C SER A 53 19.82 2.25 15.61
N PHE A 54 20.95 1.61 15.92
CA PHE A 54 22.27 2.23 15.80
C PHE A 54 22.92 2.04 14.43
N CYS A 55 22.32 1.25 13.55
CA CYS A 55 22.72 1.15 12.14
C CYS A 55 22.15 2.34 11.35
N ASN A 56 22.55 3.55 11.72
CA ASN A 56 22.04 4.81 11.16
C ASN A 56 23.09 5.59 10.36
N GLY A 57 24.23 4.97 10.04
CA GLY A 57 25.36 5.58 9.33
C GLY A 57 26.26 6.47 10.20
N GLN A 58 25.96 6.63 11.50
CA GLN A 58 26.73 7.53 12.39
C GLN A 58 27.72 6.79 13.27
N HIS A 59 27.43 5.54 13.64
CA HIS A 59 28.21 4.76 14.60
C HIS A 59 28.98 3.63 13.93
N ASP A 60 30.20 3.39 14.40
CA ASP A 60 30.96 2.20 14.03
C ASP A 60 30.67 1.00 14.91
N VAL A 61 31.08 -0.19 14.48
CA VAL A 61 30.80 -1.46 15.17
C VAL A 61 31.27 -1.43 16.63
N GLN A 62 32.42 -0.79 16.91
CA GLN A 62 32.93 -0.60 18.27
C GLN A 62 32.00 0.30 19.10
N THR A 63 31.56 1.41 18.51
CA THR A 63 30.63 2.35 19.13
C THR A 63 29.26 1.72 19.37
N ILE A 64 28.73 0.96 18.42
CA ILE A 64 27.45 0.23 18.54
C ILE A 64 27.50 -0.73 19.73
N SER A 65 28.51 -1.60 19.81
CA SER A 65 28.67 -2.54 20.93
C SER A 65 28.78 -1.81 22.28
N ARG A 66 29.53 -0.69 22.34
CA ARG A 66 29.65 0.14 23.55
C ARG A 66 28.32 0.80 23.95
N LEU A 67 27.56 1.32 22.98
CA LEU A 67 26.27 1.97 23.23
C LEU A 67 25.21 0.97 23.70
N LEU A 68 25.16 -0.22 23.12
CA LEU A 68 24.27 -1.30 23.55
C LEU A 68 24.49 -1.67 25.02
N ARG A 69 25.76 -1.79 25.43
CA ARG A 69 26.10 -2.06 26.83
C ARG A 69 25.73 -0.89 27.74
N ALA A 70 26.06 0.34 27.34
CA ALA A 70 25.89 1.51 28.19
C ALA A 70 24.42 1.94 28.36
N GLN A 71 23.61 1.83 27.30
CA GLN A 71 22.22 2.32 27.30
C GLN A 71 21.19 1.24 27.63
N TYR A 72 21.45 -0.01 27.23
CA TYR A 72 20.48 -1.10 27.35
C TYR A 72 20.97 -2.26 28.22
N GLY A 73 22.21 -2.22 28.73
CA GLY A 73 22.80 -3.34 29.47
C GLY A 73 23.01 -4.60 28.62
N ILE A 74 22.92 -4.49 27.28
CA ILE A 74 23.07 -5.62 26.36
C ILE A 74 24.55 -5.91 26.16
N HIS A 75 24.98 -7.11 26.55
CA HIS A 75 26.34 -7.58 26.37
C HIS A 75 26.47 -8.37 25.06
N ILE A 76 26.95 -7.71 24.02
CA ILE A 76 27.30 -8.31 22.72
C ILE A 76 28.78 -8.07 22.43
N SER A 77 29.51 -9.10 22.02
CA SER A 77 30.93 -8.96 21.69
C SER A 77 31.11 -8.13 20.40
N LEU A 78 32.31 -7.58 20.20
CA LEU A 78 32.63 -6.88 18.95
C LEU A 78 32.49 -7.82 17.74
N GLU A 79 32.91 -9.08 17.89
CA GLU A 79 32.82 -10.12 16.88
C GLU A 79 31.35 -10.42 16.52
N GLN A 80 30.48 -10.65 17.51
CA GLN A 80 29.05 -10.86 17.29
C GLN A 80 28.38 -9.64 16.64
N THR A 81 28.76 -8.43 17.05
CA THR A 81 28.26 -7.21 16.42
C THR A 81 28.66 -7.18 14.95
N GLN A 82 29.93 -7.50 14.63
CA GLN A 82 30.42 -7.56 13.26
C GLN A 82 29.73 -8.65 12.43
N GLU A 83 29.44 -9.82 13.01
CA GLU A 83 28.69 -10.91 12.37
C GLU A 83 27.29 -10.45 11.96
N VAL A 84 26.57 -9.76 12.84
CA VAL A 84 25.23 -9.21 12.53
C VAL A 84 25.32 -8.19 11.40
N ILE A 85 26.27 -7.26 11.44
CA ILE A 85 26.46 -6.27 10.37
C ILE A 85 26.82 -6.94 9.03
N ASN A 86 27.67 -7.97 9.05
CA ASN A 86 28.02 -8.72 7.85
C ASN A 86 26.83 -9.49 7.27
N ALA A 87 25.99 -10.09 8.13
CA ALA A 87 24.77 -10.77 7.69
C ALA A 87 23.79 -9.79 7.03
N LEU A 88 23.61 -8.60 7.62
CA LEU A 88 22.80 -7.52 7.03
C LEU A 88 23.35 -7.06 5.68
N ASP A 89 24.68 -6.89 5.53
CA ASP A 89 25.30 -6.56 4.24
C ASP A 89 25.06 -7.66 3.20
N GLN A 90 25.34 -8.91 3.54
CA GLN A 90 25.16 -10.06 2.64
C GLN A 90 23.72 -10.20 2.16
N ALA A 91 22.74 -9.87 3.01
CA ALA A 91 21.33 -9.85 2.68
C ALA A 91 20.85 -8.56 1.97
N CYS A 92 21.76 -7.65 1.58
CA CYS A 92 21.45 -6.37 0.93
C CYS A 92 20.54 -5.44 1.78
N MET A 93 20.61 -5.55 3.10
CA MET A 93 19.79 -4.80 4.06
C MET A 93 20.42 -3.46 4.50
N LEU A 94 21.69 -3.22 4.13
CA LEU A 94 22.39 -1.96 4.37
C LEU A 94 22.44 -1.10 3.10
N GLU A 95 22.40 0.23 3.24
CA GLU A 95 22.62 1.18 2.14
C GLU A 95 24.11 1.25 1.79
N ASN A 96 24.50 0.62 0.67
CA ASN A 96 25.86 0.61 0.15
C ASN A 96 25.94 0.15 -1.32
N GLU A 97 27.16 0.07 -1.88
CA GLU A 97 27.42 -0.35 -3.26
C GLU A 97 26.89 -1.74 -3.64
N ARG A 98 26.89 -2.71 -2.71
CA ARG A 98 26.34 -4.05 -2.94
C ARG A 98 24.84 -3.93 -3.21
N THR A 99 24.14 -3.24 -2.31
CA THR A 99 22.70 -3.02 -2.42
C THR A 99 22.34 -2.19 -3.64
N LEU A 100 23.11 -1.15 -3.98
CA LEU A 100 22.90 -0.36 -5.20
C LEU A 100 23.04 -1.23 -6.46
N THR A 101 24.02 -2.13 -6.48
CA THR A 101 24.21 -3.06 -7.59
C THR A 101 23.07 -4.06 -7.68
N ALA A 102 22.65 -4.63 -6.54
CA ALA A 102 21.50 -5.53 -6.47
C ALA A 102 20.19 -4.86 -6.91
N ARG A 103 19.93 -3.61 -6.49
CA ARG A 103 18.78 -2.81 -6.93
C ARG A 103 18.78 -2.62 -8.45
N ARG A 104 19.91 -2.26 -9.05
CA ARG A 104 20.02 -2.09 -10.52
C ARG A 104 19.74 -3.39 -11.26
N GLN A 105 20.33 -4.50 -10.81
CA GLN A 105 20.10 -5.81 -11.41
C GLN A 105 18.63 -6.25 -11.28
N ALA A 106 18.04 -6.08 -10.09
CA ALA A 106 16.64 -6.38 -9.86
C ALA A 106 15.71 -5.53 -10.74
N ALA A 107 16.00 -4.24 -10.93
CA ALA A 107 15.21 -3.35 -11.79
C ALA A 107 15.28 -3.78 -13.26
N ILE A 108 16.47 -4.12 -13.76
CA ILE A 108 16.64 -4.66 -15.12
C ILE A 108 15.86 -5.96 -15.28
N ALA A 109 15.98 -6.89 -14.33
CA ALA A 109 15.26 -8.15 -14.35
C ALA A 109 13.74 -7.93 -14.33
N TYR A 110 13.25 -7.08 -13.43
CA TYR A 110 11.84 -6.72 -13.31
C TYR A 110 11.27 -6.17 -14.62
N ARG A 111 11.97 -5.22 -15.26
CA ARG A 111 11.58 -4.61 -16.55
C ARG A 111 11.67 -5.56 -17.74
N SER A 112 12.48 -6.61 -17.64
CA SER A 112 12.63 -7.60 -18.73
C SER A 112 11.51 -8.65 -18.76
N LEU A 113 10.73 -8.77 -17.68
CA LEU A 113 9.60 -9.68 -17.62
C LEU A 113 8.46 -9.16 -18.52
N PRO A 114 7.67 -10.04 -19.14
CA PRO A 114 6.50 -9.63 -19.94
C PRO A 114 5.40 -8.95 -19.10
N PHE A 115 5.41 -9.19 -17.78
CA PHE A 115 4.48 -8.63 -16.81
C PHE A 115 5.07 -8.76 -15.39
N ARG A 116 4.55 -7.96 -14.47
CA ARG A 116 4.66 -8.17 -13.02
C ARG A 116 3.84 -9.42 -12.66
N PRO A 117 4.47 -10.51 -12.17
CA PRO A 117 3.73 -11.69 -11.71
C PRO A 117 2.92 -11.37 -10.44
N PRO A 118 1.77 -12.03 -10.20
CA PRO A 118 1.02 -11.87 -8.96
C PRO A 118 1.83 -12.43 -7.79
N ALA A 119 2.16 -11.57 -6.82
CA ALA A 119 2.99 -11.93 -5.67
C ALA A 119 2.22 -12.69 -4.59
N LEU A 120 0.88 -12.59 -4.61
CA LEU A 120 -0.01 -13.15 -3.59
C LEU A 120 -0.73 -14.43 -4.04
N ALA A 121 -0.64 -14.78 -5.33
CA ALA A 121 -1.22 -16.00 -5.88
C ALA A 121 -0.62 -17.26 -5.19
N GLY A 122 -1.49 -18.16 -4.75
CA GLY A 122 -1.15 -19.34 -3.96
C GLY A 122 -0.96 -19.09 -2.47
N GLY A 123 -0.91 -17.82 -2.04
CA GLY A 123 -0.82 -17.41 -0.63
C GLY A 123 -2.12 -16.78 -0.14
N ALA A 124 -2.40 -15.54 -0.56
CA ALA A 124 -3.59 -14.78 -0.13
C ALA A 124 -4.87 -15.18 -0.90
N TYR A 125 -4.71 -15.72 -2.11
CA TYR A 125 -5.80 -16.23 -2.94
C TYR A 125 -5.29 -17.36 -3.88
N PRO A 126 -6.16 -18.23 -4.41
CA PRO A 126 -5.74 -19.33 -5.28
C PRO A 126 -5.02 -18.87 -6.55
N ALA A 127 -3.92 -19.55 -6.90
CA ALA A 127 -3.23 -19.34 -8.18
C ALA A 127 -4.00 -19.92 -9.38
N GLU A 128 -4.87 -20.91 -9.15
CA GLU A 128 -5.67 -21.54 -10.19
C GLU A 128 -6.92 -20.68 -10.51
N PRO A 129 -7.16 -20.33 -11.79
CA PRO A 129 -8.21 -19.39 -12.17
C PRO A 129 -9.62 -19.82 -11.75
N GLU A 130 -9.95 -21.11 -11.87
CA GLU A 130 -11.27 -21.63 -11.51
C GLU A 130 -11.50 -21.66 -10.00
N LEU A 131 -10.46 -21.97 -9.21
CA LEU A 131 -10.54 -21.91 -7.75
C LEU A 131 -10.66 -20.47 -7.26
N LEU A 132 -9.95 -19.54 -7.90
CA LEU A 132 -10.09 -18.12 -7.62
C LEU A 132 -11.51 -17.63 -7.94
N ARG A 133 -12.06 -18.02 -9.09
CA ARG A 133 -13.44 -17.69 -9.49
C ARG A 133 -14.44 -18.17 -8.46
N GLN A 134 -14.37 -19.43 -8.05
CA GLN A 134 -15.22 -19.99 -7.00
C GLN A 134 -15.11 -19.22 -5.68
N MET A 135 -13.88 -18.87 -5.26
CA MET A 135 -13.67 -18.08 -4.05
C MET A 135 -14.34 -16.71 -4.12
N LEU A 136 -14.19 -15.98 -5.22
CA LEU A 136 -14.76 -14.64 -5.39
C LEU A 136 -16.29 -14.69 -5.58
N ASP A 137 -16.80 -15.66 -6.34
CA ASP A 137 -18.24 -15.92 -6.51
C ASP A 137 -18.91 -16.25 -5.16
N ASN A 138 -18.23 -16.98 -4.27
CA ASN A 138 -18.74 -17.25 -2.93
C ASN A 138 -18.91 -15.97 -2.10
N TYR A 139 -18.02 -14.98 -2.24
CA TYR A 139 -18.23 -13.68 -1.58
C TYR A 139 -19.40 -12.92 -2.21
N LEU A 140 -19.55 -12.95 -3.54
CA LEU A 140 -20.65 -12.29 -4.26
C LEU A 140 -22.03 -12.89 -3.96
N ALA A 141 -22.07 -14.19 -3.70
CA ALA A 141 -23.27 -14.93 -3.31
C ALA A 141 -23.64 -14.74 -1.82
N GLY A 142 -22.72 -14.20 -1.01
CA GLY A 142 -22.97 -13.88 0.38
C GLY A 142 -24.05 -12.82 0.56
N GLU A 143 -24.69 -12.81 1.73
CA GLU A 143 -25.62 -11.74 2.10
C GLU A 143 -24.86 -10.43 2.29
N THR A 144 -25.34 -9.35 1.68
CA THR A 144 -24.79 -8.00 1.87
C THR A 144 -24.87 -7.62 3.35
N ARG A 145 -23.72 -7.24 3.93
CA ARG A 145 -23.54 -7.14 5.40
C ARG A 145 -24.38 -6.04 6.04
N GLN A 146 -24.63 -4.96 5.31
CA GLN A 146 -25.44 -3.83 5.78
C GLN A 146 -26.24 -3.26 4.61
N ALA A 147 -27.55 -3.04 4.83
CA ALA A 147 -28.40 -2.37 3.85
C ALA A 147 -28.12 -0.86 3.89
N PHE A 148 -27.19 -0.40 3.06
CA PHE A 148 -27.07 1.02 2.75
C PHE A 148 -28.20 1.44 1.79
N ALA A 149 -28.48 2.75 1.71
CA ALA A 149 -29.49 3.24 0.79
C ALA A 149 -29.20 2.70 -0.62
N PRO A 150 -30.19 2.09 -1.29
CA PRO A 150 -29.93 1.45 -2.57
C PRO A 150 -29.37 2.49 -3.53
N PRO A 151 -28.25 2.19 -4.21
CA PRO A 151 -27.72 3.07 -5.22
C PRO A 151 -28.79 3.37 -6.27
N SER A 152 -28.79 4.59 -6.81
CA SER A 152 -29.74 4.98 -7.85
C SER A 152 -29.62 4.00 -9.02
N MET A 153 -30.75 3.46 -9.50
CA MET A 153 -30.79 2.55 -10.67
C MET A 153 -30.20 3.16 -11.96
N HIS A 154 -29.94 4.48 -11.96
CA HIS A 154 -29.34 5.22 -13.07
C HIS A 154 -27.96 5.80 -12.75
N ALA A 155 -27.32 5.39 -11.65
CA ALA A 155 -26.00 5.89 -11.30
C ALA A 155 -24.96 5.44 -12.35
N ASN A 156 -24.20 6.40 -12.86
CA ASN A 156 -23.09 6.15 -13.77
C ASN A 156 -21.79 6.25 -12.98
N TRP A 157 -21.41 5.16 -12.30
CA TRP A 157 -20.23 5.13 -11.45
C TRP A 157 -18.95 5.35 -12.26
N GLN A 158 -18.16 6.34 -11.85
CA GLN A 158 -16.89 6.73 -12.48
C GLN A 158 -15.70 6.44 -11.56
N GLY A 159 -15.94 6.18 -10.28
CA GLY A 159 -14.91 5.68 -9.39
C GLY A 159 -15.42 4.87 -8.21
N LEU A 160 -14.49 4.24 -7.49
CA LEU A 160 -14.78 3.49 -6.28
C LEU A 160 -13.62 3.50 -5.27
N LEU A 161 -13.95 3.33 -4.00
CA LEU A 161 -13.06 2.88 -2.95
C LEU A 161 -13.21 1.36 -2.79
N SER A 162 -12.16 0.62 -3.12
CA SER A 162 -12.02 -0.79 -2.81
C SER A 162 -11.02 -0.96 -1.66
N PRO A 163 -11.30 -1.83 -0.67
CA PRO A 163 -10.28 -2.21 0.30
C PRO A 163 -9.09 -2.88 -0.37
N HIS A 164 -7.98 -2.99 0.37
CA HIS A 164 -6.81 -3.78 0.01
C HIS A 164 -6.33 -4.76 1.11
N ILE A 165 -7.16 -5.00 2.13
CA ILE A 165 -6.92 -6.06 3.11
C ILE A 165 -7.02 -7.46 2.45
N ASP A 166 -6.41 -8.49 3.03
CA ASP A 166 -6.59 -9.86 2.54
C ASP A 166 -8.07 -10.29 2.49
N TYR A 167 -8.39 -11.14 1.52
CA TYR A 167 -9.77 -11.53 1.25
C TYR A 167 -10.42 -12.30 2.40
N ALA A 168 -9.66 -13.04 3.19
CA ALA A 168 -10.20 -13.76 4.34
C ALA A 168 -10.86 -12.81 5.35
N ARG A 169 -10.26 -11.63 5.55
CA ARG A 169 -10.84 -10.57 6.39
C ARG A 169 -11.82 -9.66 5.66
N GLY A 170 -11.48 -9.22 4.45
CA GLY A 170 -12.20 -8.16 3.74
C GLY A 170 -13.16 -8.60 2.63
N GLY A 171 -13.15 -9.87 2.23
CA GLY A 171 -13.74 -10.36 0.97
C GLY A 171 -15.19 -9.95 0.70
N ALA A 172 -16.03 -9.90 1.75
CA ALA A 172 -17.41 -9.46 1.58
C ALA A 172 -17.55 -7.95 1.28
N VAL A 173 -16.62 -7.07 1.70
CA VAL A 173 -16.66 -5.61 1.42
C VAL A 173 -16.26 -5.43 -0.04
N TYR A 174 -15.25 -6.16 -0.49
CA TYR A 174 -14.94 -6.22 -1.92
C TYR A 174 -16.16 -6.64 -2.73
N ALA A 175 -16.82 -7.74 -2.37
CA ALA A 175 -18.00 -8.22 -3.09
C ALA A 175 -19.11 -7.16 -3.17
N ASP A 176 -19.47 -6.52 -2.06
CA ASP A 176 -20.47 -5.45 -2.03
C ASP A 176 -20.08 -4.31 -2.99
N VAL A 177 -18.83 -3.84 -2.94
CA VAL A 177 -18.34 -2.73 -3.78
C VAL A 177 -18.33 -3.12 -5.26
N TRP A 178 -17.71 -4.24 -5.58
CA TRP A 178 -17.47 -4.66 -6.96
C TRP A 178 -18.75 -5.13 -7.65
N LYS A 179 -19.70 -5.70 -6.92
CA LYS A 179 -21.05 -6.03 -7.43
C LYS A 179 -21.78 -4.78 -7.91
N GLU A 180 -21.79 -3.72 -7.11
CA GLU A 180 -22.43 -2.46 -7.47
C GLU A 180 -21.65 -1.70 -8.57
N ALA A 181 -20.32 -1.84 -8.61
CA ALA A 181 -19.46 -1.27 -9.65
C ALA A 181 -19.36 -2.13 -10.94
N ALA A 182 -19.99 -3.31 -10.99
CA ALA A 182 -19.74 -4.30 -12.05
C ALA A 182 -19.96 -3.75 -13.46
N SER A 183 -21.04 -2.99 -13.68
CA SER A 183 -21.30 -2.40 -14.99
C SER A 183 -20.24 -1.37 -15.39
N ALA A 184 -19.73 -0.58 -14.44
CA ALA A 184 -18.68 0.40 -14.71
C ALA A 184 -17.35 -0.32 -15.02
N ALA A 185 -17.01 -1.34 -14.22
CA ALA A 185 -15.85 -2.19 -14.42
C ALA A 185 -15.85 -2.86 -15.80
N GLN A 186 -17.00 -3.36 -16.27
CA GLN A 186 -17.14 -4.02 -17.58
C GLN A 186 -17.10 -3.05 -18.77
N LYS A 187 -17.62 -1.82 -18.61
CA LYS A 187 -17.64 -0.79 -19.67
C LYS A 187 -16.35 0.01 -19.77
N ALA A 188 -15.48 -0.03 -18.75
CA ALA A 188 -14.24 0.73 -18.75
C ALA A 188 -13.30 0.28 -19.87
N ASP A 189 -12.80 1.27 -20.63
CA ASP A 189 -11.72 1.12 -21.60
C ASP A 189 -10.34 1.19 -20.90
N MET A 190 -10.29 1.87 -19.76
CA MET A 190 -9.10 2.04 -18.92
C MET A 190 -9.50 2.15 -17.45
N VAL A 191 -8.67 1.61 -16.56
CA VAL A 191 -8.82 1.77 -15.12
C VAL A 191 -7.60 2.42 -14.51
N ILE A 192 -7.76 3.58 -13.87
CA ILE A 192 -6.70 4.19 -13.07
C ILE A 192 -6.82 3.63 -11.65
N ILE A 193 -5.75 3.05 -11.12
CA ILE A 193 -5.73 2.49 -9.77
C ILE A 193 -4.68 3.24 -8.97
N PHE A 194 -5.14 4.02 -7.99
CA PHE A 194 -4.25 4.56 -6.95
C PHE A 194 -4.17 3.55 -5.82
N GLY A 195 -2.96 3.07 -5.51
CA GLY A 195 -2.71 2.15 -4.41
C GLY A 195 -1.72 2.72 -3.41
N THR A 196 -1.91 2.42 -2.13
CA THR A 196 -0.95 2.78 -1.10
C THR A 196 0.39 2.09 -1.35
N ASP A 197 1.47 2.86 -1.30
CA ASP A 197 2.83 2.34 -1.24
C ASP A 197 3.22 2.09 0.22
N HIS A 198 3.17 0.84 0.68
CA HIS A 198 3.45 0.51 2.09
C HIS A 198 4.95 0.58 2.43
N TYR A 199 5.81 0.68 1.41
CA TYR A 199 7.27 0.61 1.56
C TYR A 199 7.99 1.88 1.10
N GLY A 200 7.25 2.93 0.74
CA GLY A 200 7.77 4.16 0.16
C GLY A 200 7.03 5.42 0.60
N ASN A 201 7.73 6.55 0.55
CA ASN A 201 7.16 7.88 0.84
C ASN A 201 7.16 8.79 -0.40
N ASP A 202 7.54 8.25 -1.56
CA ASP A 202 7.51 8.99 -2.83
C ASP A 202 6.04 9.35 -3.15
N PRO A 203 5.73 10.60 -3.55
CA PRO A 203 4.34 11.01 -3.79
C PRO A 203 3.64 10.12 -4.82
N PHE A 204 4.38 9.75 -5.87
CA PHE A 204 3.94 8.88 -6.94
C PHE A 204 5.09 7.95 -7.35
N THR A 205 4.81 6.67 -7.47
CA THR A 205 5.70 5.66 -8.03
C THR A 205 4.98 4.97 -9.17
N LEU A 206 5.64 4.94 -10.33
CA LEU A 206 5.10 4.39 -11.57
C LEU A 206 5.83 3.11 -11.96
N THR A 207 5.18 2.35 -12.85
CA THR A 207 5.82 1.25 -13.56
C THR A 207 5.25 1.12 -14.97
N ARG A 208 6.11 0.73 -15.92
CA ARG A 208 5.67 0.33 -17.27
C ARG A 208 5.24 -1.14 -17.35
N GLN A 209 5.47 -1.92 -16.30
CA GLN A 209 5.12 -3.33 -16.28
C GLN A 209 3.61 -3.55 -16.28
N HIS A 210 3.16 -4.45 -17.14
CA HIS A 210 1.80 -5.00 -17.12
C HIS A 210 1.56 -5.79 -15.83
N TYR A 211 0.31 -5.89 -15.37
CA TYR A 211 -0.02 -6.64 -14.16
C TYR A 211 -0.65 -7.97 -14.53
N ALA A 212 -0.04 -9.08 -14.13
CA ALA A 212 -0.69 -10.38 -14.24
C ALA A 212 -1.56 -10.66 -13.00
N THR A 213 -2.71 -11.27 -13.26
CA THR A 213 -3.54 -11.96 -12.26
C THR A 213 -3.71 -13.42 -12.71
N PRO A 214 -4.29 -14.31 -11.88
CA PRO A 214 -4.57 -15.67 -12.33
C PRO A 214 -5.44 -15.75 -13.59
N TYR A 215 -6.26 -14.75 -13.90
CA TYR A 215 -7.09 -14.74 -15.12
C TYR A 215 -6.33 -14.33 -16.38
N GLY A 216 -5.13 -13.77 -16.27
CA GLY A 216 -4.35 -13.27 -17.40
C GLY A 216 -3.68 -11.93 -17.11
N VAL A 217 -3.26 -11.23 -18.16
CA VAL A 217 -2.50 -9.98 -18.06
C VAL A 217 -3.39 -8.77 -18.31
N LEU A 218 -3.37 -7.82 -17.38
CA LEU A 218 -3.90 -6.48 -17.53
C LEU A 218 -2.79 -5.59 -18.13
N PRO A 219 -2.93 -5.11 -19.38
CA PRO A 219 -1.94 -4.23 -19.99
C PRO A 219 -1.88 -2.90 -19.26
N THR A 220 -0.69 -2.31 -19.20
CA THR A 220 -0.48 -0.99 -18.62
C THR A 220 -0.70 0.05 -19.71
N ALA A 221 -1.46 1.10 -19.41
CA ALA A 221 -1.70 2.23 -20.30
C ALA A 221 -0.40 3.06 -20.44
N LEU A 222 0.53 2.56 -21.27
CA LEU A 222 1.87 3.15 -21.44
C LEU A 222 1.83 4.64 -21.80
N PRO A 223 0.94 5.14 -22.69
CA PRO A 223 0.87 6.58 -22.97
C PRO A 223 0.57 7.42 -21.73
N VAL A 224 -0.27 6.91 -20.82
CA VAL A 224 -0.63 7.59 -19.57
C VAL A 224 0.56 7.58 -18.62
N VAL A 225 1.17 6.42 -18.41
CA VAL A 225 2.33 6.28 -17.52
C VAL A 225 3.52 7.12 -18.01
N ASP A 226 3.78 7.15 -19.31
CA ASP A 226 4.88 7.93 -19.88
C ASP A 226 4.62 9.44 -19.74
N ALA A 227 3.39 9.91 -19.97
CA ALA A 227 3.03 11.32 -19.73
C ALA A 227 3.19 11.71 -18.25
N LEU A 228 2.81 10.83 -17.32
CA LEU A 228 3.02 11.07 -15.88
C LEU A 228 4.50 11.10 -15.51
N ALA A 229 5.30 10.22 -16.09
CA ALA A 229 6.74 10.19 -15.85
C ALA A 229 7.43 11.48 -16.33
N GLU A 230 6.97 12.06 -17.44
CA GLU A 230 7.43 13.38 -17.90
C GLU A 230 7.05 14.49 -16.91
N THR A 231 5.81 14.49 -16.42
CA THR A 231 5.32 15.46 -15.42
C THR A 231 6.06 15.36 -14.08
N ILE A 232 6.30 14.15 -13.58
CA ILE A 232 6.96 13.90 -12.30
C ILE A 232 8.49 14.06 -12.40
N GLY A 233 9.04 13.84 -13.60
CA GLY A 233 10.46 13.62 -13.84
C GLY A 233 10.79 12.12 -13.80
N VAL A 234 11.35 11.62 -14.90
CA VAL A 234 11.54 10.17 -15.15
C VAL A 234 12.27 9.47 -14.00
N ASP A 235 13.36 10.04 -13.49
CA ASP A 235 14.13 9.43 -12.41
C ASP A 235 13.31 9.32 -11.11
N ALA A 236 12.53 10.35 -10.77
CA ALA A 236 11.69 10.35 -9.58
C ALA A 236 10.50 9.39 -9.72
N ALA A 237 9.85 9.38 -10.89
CA ALA A 237 8.71 8.53 -11.18
C ALA A 237 9.02 7.03 -11.05
N TYR A 238 10.26 6.63 -11.39
CA TYR A 238 10.70 5.23 -11.36
C TYR A 238 11.68 4.92 -10.22
N ALA A 239 11.99 5.87 -9.33
CA ALA A 239 12.92 5.66 -8.21
C ALA A 239 12.50 4.48 -7.31
N GLY A 240 11.19 4.36 -7.10
CA GLY A 240 10.56 3.32 -6.31
C GLY A 240 10.04 2.11 -7.07
N GLU A 241 10.27 1.99 -8.39
CA GLU A 241 9.53 1.08 -9.27
C GLU A 241 9.52 -0.38 -8.78
N LEU A 242 10.61 -0.86 -8.16
CA LEU A 242 10.69 -2.21 -7.63
C LEU A 242 9.68 -2.52 -6.52
N ARG A 243 9.12 -1.52 -5.83
CA ARG A 243 8.09 -1.72 -4.82
C ARG A 243 6.81 -2.27 -5.42
N HIS A 244 6.51 -1.96 -6.69
CA HIS A 244 5.38 -2.58 -7.40
C HIS A 244 5.45 -4.11 -7.30
N ARG A 245 6.64 -4.73 -7.40
CA ARG A 245 6.82 -6.20 -7.46
C ARG A 245 6.09 -6.97 -6.36
N ASN A 246 6.11 -6.49 -5.12
CA ASN A 246 5.53 -7.18 -3.97
C ASN A 246 4.43 -6.38 -3.26
N GLU A 247 4.20 -5.13 -3.66
CA GLU A 247 3.11 -4.31 -3.11
C GLU A 247 1.75 -4.95 -3.46
N HIS A 248 0.91 -5.10 -2.44
CA HIS A 248 -0.35 -5.83 -2.50
C HIS A 248 -1.53 -4.93 -2.82
N SER A 249 -1.45 -3.63 -2.52
CA SER A 249 -2.56 -2.68 -2.67
C SER A 249 -3.15 -2.70 -4.07
N LEU A 250 -2.32 -2.62 -5.11
CA LEU A 250 -2.77 -2.66 -6.50
C LEU A 250 -3.19 -4.06 -6.95
N GLU A 251 -2.53 -5.12 -6.47
CA GLU A 251 -2.75 -6.49 -6.93
C GLU A 251 -4.13 -7.02 -6.53
N LEU A 252 -4.53 -6.83 -5.27
CA LEU A 252 -5.82 -7.32 -4.77
C LEU A 252 -7.00 -6.67 -5.47
N VAL A 253 -6.88 -5.38 -5.82
CA VAL A 253 -7.88 -4.63 -6.58
C VAL A 253 -7.89 -5.05 -8.05
N ALA A 254 -6.72 -5.26 -8.66
CA ALA A 254 -6.60 -5.76 -10.03
C ALA A 254 -7.25 -7.14 -10.22
N VAL A 255 -7.14 -8.03 -9.23
CA VAL A 255 -7.78 -9.35 -9.24
C VAL A 255 -9.31 -9.24 -9.25
N TRP A 256 -9.90 -8.38 -8.41
CA TRP A 256 -11.34 -8.13 -8.39
C TRP A 256 -11.84 -7.47 -9.67
N LEU A 257 -11.11 -6.48 -10.20
CA LEU A 257 -11.39 -5.87 -11.49
C LEU A 257 -11.46 -6.93 -12.60
N HIS A 258 -10.43 -7.77 -12.69
CA HIS A 258 -10.35 -8.79 -13.73
C HIS A 258 -11.47 -9.84 -13.59
N HIS A 259 -11.83 -10.19 -12.35
CA HIS A 259 -12.97 -11.07 -12.06
C HIS A 259 -14.32 -10.47 -12.50
N MET A 260 -14.60 -9.19 -12.17
CA MET A 260 -15.85 -8.51 -12.59
C MET A 260 -15.97 -8.36 -14.11
N ARG A 261 -14.83 -8.41 -14.80
CA ARG A 261 -14.74 -8.43 -16.26
C ARG A 261 -14.74 -9.84 -16.86
N ASN A 262 -15.02 -10.87 -16.08
CA ASN A 262 -15.04 -12.28 -16.51
C ASN A 262 -13.71 -12.77 -17.12
N GLY A 263 -12.58 -12.16 -16.74
CA GLY A 263 -11.26 -12.48 -17.32
C GLY A 263 -10.93 -11.70 -18.59
N GLU A 264 -11.79 -10.76 -19.03
CA GLU A 264 -11.47 -9.90 -20.17
C GLU A 264 -10.52 -8.76 -19.74
N PRO A 265 -9.37 -8.59 -20.42
CA PRO A 265 -8.41 -7.57 -20.05
C PRO A 265 -8.96 -6.15 -20.29
N CYS A 266 -8.41 -5.19 -19.55
CA CYS A 266 -8.52 -3.76 -19.84
C CYS A 266 -7.19 -3.09 -19.53
N GLU A 267 -6.93 -1.94 -20.13
CA GLU A 267 -5.75 -1.16 -19.76
C GLU A 267 -5.87 -0.66 -18.31
N ILE A 268 -4.76 -0.67 -17.59
CA ILE A 268 -4.67 -0.09 -16.26
C ILE A 268 -3.57 0.97 -16.20
N ALA A 269 -3.77 2.01 -15.39
CA ALA A 269 -2.70 2.88 -14.92
C ALA A 269 -2.45 2.58 -13.43
N PRO A 270 -1.51 1.67 -13.10
CA PRO A 270 -1.21 1.30 -11.73
C PRO A 270 -0.26 2.32 -11.10
N ILE A 271 -0.77 3.13 -10.18
CA ILE A 271 -0.02 4.23 -9.56
C ILE A 271 0.09 3.95 -8.06
N LEU A 272 1.32 3.77 -7.58
CA LEU A 272 1.59 3.71 -6.15
C LEU A 272 1.74 5.12 -5.59
N THR A 273 1.14 5.38 -4.44
CA THR A 273 1.13 6.70 -3.80
C THR A 273 1.60 6.60 -2.37
N GLY A 274 2.63 7.37 -2.02
CA GLY A 274 3.10 7.49 -0.64
C GLY A 274 2.13 8.24 0.27
N GLY A 275 2.39 8.19 1.57
CA GLY A 275 1.55 8.84 2.58
C GLY A 275 1.60 10.37 2.54
N PHE A 276 0.50 11.02 2.91
CA PHE A 276 0.37 12.48 2.99
C PHE A 276 0.90 13.09 4.30
N HIS A 277 1.75 12.37 5.02
CA HIS A 277 2.27 12.74 6.34
C HIS A 277 2.90 14.14 6.37
N ARG A 278 3.60 14.55 5.29
CA ARG A 278 4.20 15.89 5.18
C ARG A 278 3.20 17.04 5.30
N TYR A 279 1.95 16.84 4.88
CA TYR A 279 0.89 17.86 4.92
C TYR A 279 0.17 17.93 6.27
N LEU A 280 0.39 16.95 7.15
CA LEU A 280 -0.21 16.95 8.50
C LEU A 280 0.43 18.01 9.40
N TYR A 281 1.73 18.25 9.25
CA TYR A 281 2.52 19.09 10.16
C TYR A 281 2.81 20.49 9.63
N ASN A 282 2.77 20.69 8.31
CA ASN A 282 3.03 22.00 7.71
C ASN A 282 1.77 22.88 7.57
N GLY A 283 0.59 22.34 7.88
CA GLY A 283 -0.70 23.04 7.77
C GLY A 283 -1.25 23.20 6.35
N ALA A 284 -0.51 22.76 5.33
CA ALA A 284 -0.93 22.82 3.94
C ALA A 284 -1.97 21.73 3.61
N GLN A 285 -2.80 21.99 2.60
CA GLN A 285 -3.63 20.96 1.96
C GLN A 285 -2.81 20.22 0.90
N PRO A 286 -3.01 18.91 0.69
CA PRO A 286 -2.30 18.17 -0.36
C PRO A 286 -2.47 18.79 -1.75
N ILE A 287 -3.65 19.32 -2.07
CA ILE A 287 -3.89 20.00 -3.36
C ILE A 287 -3.03 21.26 -3.58
N GLU A 288 -2.43 21.85 -2.55
CA GLU A 288 -1.54 23.00 -2.69
C GLU A 288 -0.16 22.59 -3.23
N ASP A 289 0.15 21.29 -3.26
CA ASP A 289 1.37 20.77 -3.87
C ASP A 289 1.28 20.81 -5.40
N VAL A 290 2.20 21.54 -6.02
CA VAL A 290 2.28 21.72 -7.47
C VAL A 290 2.37 20.39 -8.19
N LEU A 291 3.14 19.42 -7.67
CA LEU A 291 3.28 18.11 -8.29
C LEU A 291 1.95 17.35 -8.32
N ILE A 292 1.17 17.42 -7.23
CA ILE A 292 -0.15 16.78 -7.16
C ILE A 292 -1.09 17.43 -8.19
N GLN A 293 -1.11 18.76 -8.30
CA GLN A 293 -1.94 19.46 -9.28
C GLN A 293 -1.57 19.06 -10.72
N ASP A 294 -0.27 19.03 -11.05
CA ASP A 294 0.20 18.75 -12.40
C ASP A 294 -0.06 17.30 -12.79
N VAL A 295 0.09 16.35 -11.85
CA VAL A 295 -0.29 14.94 -12.05
C VAL A 295 -1.79 14.80 -12.31
N LEU A 296 -2.65 15.47 -11.53
CA LEU A 296 -4.10 15.39 -11.72
C LEU A 296 -4.53 15.96 -13.08
N LYS A 297 -3.97 17.11 -13.49
CA LYS A 297 -4.21 17.69 -14.83
C LYS A 297 -3.73 16.76 -15.95
N THR A 298 -2.55 16.14 -15.77
CA THR A 298 -2.00 15.18 -16.74
C THR A 298 -2.94 13.98 -16.88
N LEU A 299 -3.38 13.39 -15.76
CA LEU A 299 -4.35 12.30 -15.77
C LEU A 299 -5.67 12.70 -16.43
N ALA A 300 -6.20 13.88 -16.09
CA ALA A 300 -7.45 14.36 -16.65
C ALA A 300 -7.38 14.51 -18.19
N ALA A 301 -6.26 15.03 -18.71
CA ALA A 301 -6.02 15.10 -20.15
C ALA A 301 -5.97 13.71 -20.81
N GLN A 302 -5.37 12.71 -20.14
CA GLN A 302 -5.27 11.33 -20.63
C GLN A 302 -6.59 10.54 -20.57
N CYS A 303 -7.59 11.02 -19.82
CA CYS A 303 -8.90 10.39 -19.71
C CYS A 303 -9.88 10.82 -20.81
N GLN A 304 -9.56 11.84 -21.60
CA GLN A 304 -10.47 12.38 -22.61
C GLN A 304 -10.84 11.29 -23.64
N GLN A 305 -12.14 11.23 -24.00
CA GLN A 305 -12.71 10.29 -24.98
C GLN A 305 -12.63 8.80 -24.61
N ARG A 306 -12.32 8.45 -23.36
CA ARG A 306 -12.31 7.07 -22.87
C ARG A 306 -13.36 6.90 -21.77
N ASN A 307 -13.93 5.70 -21.66
CA ASN A 307 -14.66 5.30 -20.46
C ASN A 307 -13.64 4.90 -19.40
N VAL A 308 -13.39 5.79 -18.44
CA VAL A 308 -12.39 5.57 -17.38
C VAL A 308 -13.08 5.25 -16.07
N LEU A 309 -12.60 4.21 -15.39
CA LEU A 309 -12.93 3.93 -13.99
C LEU A 309 -11.74 4.29 -13.10
N ILE A 310 -11.97 5.03 -12.02
CA ILE A 310 -10.91 5.44 -11.08
C ILE A 310 -11.09 4.69 -9.77
N VAL A 311 -10.07 3.98 -9.33
CA VAL A 311 -10.13 3.14 -8.13
C VAL A 311 -9.15 3.64 -7.08
N ALA A 312 -9.68 4.02 -5.92
CA ALA A 312 -8.90 4.13 -4.69
C ALA A 312 -8.76 2.71 -4.10
N SER A 313 -7.53 2.22 -4.06
CA SER A 313 -7.17 0.99 -3.34
C SER A 313 -6.61 1.34 -1.96
N GLY A 314 -7.45 1.24 -0.94
CA GLY A 314 -7.12 1.69 0.40
C GLY A 314 -8.06 1.12 1.46
N ASP A 315 -7.52 0.78 2.62
CA ASP A 315 -8.30 0.55 3.83
C ASP A 315 -8.44 1.85 4.65
N LEU A 316 -9.30 1.80 5.67
CA LEU A 316 -9.43 2.87 6.66
C LEU A 316 -8.39 2.66 7.76
N ALA A 317 -8.78 2.59 9.02
CA ALA A 317 -7.87 2.66 10.15
C ALA A 317 -7.14 1.34 10.46
N HIS A 318 -5.90 1.44 10.96
CA HIS A 318 -5.09 0.34 11.50
C HIS A 318 -4.70 0.65 12.94
N VAL A 319 -5.42 0.06 13.90
CA VAL A 319 -5.28 0.42 15.33
C VAL A 319 -5.05 -0.83 16.17
N GLY A 320 -4.16 -0.72 17.15
CA GLY A 320 -3.89 -1.76 18.14
C GLY A 320 -2.42 -2.21 18.16
N PRO A 321 -2.07 -3.16 19.06
CA PRO A 321 -0.71 -3.66 19.22
C PRO A 321 -0.06 -4.18 17.94
N ALA A 322 -0.84 -4.77 17.02
CA ALA A 322 -0.34 -5.22 15.71
C ALA A 322 0.24 -4.09 14.85
N PHE A 323 -0.16 -2.84 15.13
CA PHE A 323 0.27 -1.63 14.42
C PHE A 323 1.05 -0.67 15.32
N GLY A 324 1.62 -1.17 16.43
CA GLY A 324 2.38 -0.37 17.39
C GLY A 324 1.53 0.51 18.32
N GLY A 325 0.21 0.34 18.31
CA GLY A 325 -0.74 1.03 19.17
C GLY A 325 -1.03 0.32 20.50
N ARG A 326 -1.94 0.90 21.29
CA ARG A 326 -2.44 0.27 22.53
C ARG A 326 -3.60 -0.68 22.22
N PRO A 327 -3.81 -1.75 23.03
CA PRO A 327 -4.99 -2.61 22.91
C PRO A 327 -6.30 -1.82 22.87
N LEU A 328 -7.16 -2.10 21.90
CA LEU A 328 -8.49 -1.48 21.84
C LEU A 328 -9.40 -2.07 22.91
N ASN A 329 -10.06 -1.20 23.67
CA ASN A 329 -11.22 -1.55 24.49
C ASN A 329 -12.52 -1.12 23.76
N ALA A 330 -13.68 -1.43 24.33
CA ALA A 330 -14.98 -1.10 23.74
C ALA A 330 -15.15 0.40 23.44
N ALA A 331 -14.70 1.28 24.35
CA ALA A 331 -14.77 2.72 24.16
C ALA A 331 -13.87 3.20 23.00
N ALA A 332 -12.65 2.66 22.90
CA ALA A 332 -11.74 2.98 21.79
C ALA A 332 -12.30 2.53 20.43
N ARG A 333 -13.01 1.40 20.38
CA ARG A 333 -13.69 0.92 19.16
C ARG A 333 -14.83 1.86 18.75
N GLU A 334 -15.59 2.37 19.72
CA GLU A 334 -16.66 3.34 19.45
C GLU A 334 -16.10 4.66 18.90
N TYR A 335 -15.01 5.17 19.50
CA TYR A 335 -14.33 6.36 18.97
C TYR A 335 -13.78 6.14 17.56
N LEU A 336 -13.20 4.97 17.31
CA LEU A 336 -12.70 4.60 15.99
C LEU A 336 -13.82 4.58 14.95
N HIS A 337 -14.96 3.95 15.28
CA HIS A 337 -16.13 3.91 14.42
C HIS A 337 -16.64 5.32 14.09
N HIS A 338 -16.75 6.19 15.10
CA HIS A 338 -17.16 7.59 14.91
C HIS A 338 -16.18 8.39 14.03
N ASP A 339 -14.88 8.14 14.17
CA ASP A 339 -13.88 8.77 13.31
C ASP A 339 -13.99 8.27 11.86
N ASP A 340 -14.17 6.96 11.64
CA ASP A 340 -14.40 6.38 10.31
C ASP A 340 -15.69 6.90 9.65
N GLU A 341 -16.78 7.02 10.40
CA GLU A 341 -18.04 7.58 9.91
C GLU A 341 -17.84 9.00 9.37
N LYS A 342 -17.03 9.83 10.04
CA LYS A 342 -16.73 11.18 9.54
C LYS A 342 -15.96 11.13 8.22
N LEU A 343 -14.98 10.24 8.10
CA LEU A 343 -14.24 10.05 6.84
C LEU A 343 -15.20 9.66 5.71
N LEU A 344 -16.04 8.64 5.94
CA LEU A 344 -17.02 8.15 4.97
C LEU A 344 -18.05 9.23 4.60
N GLN A 345 -18.47 10.06 5.55
CA GLN A 345 -19.37 11.18 5.27
C GLN A 345 -18.71 12.26 4.38
N GLN A 346 -17.41 12.53 4.56
CA GLN A 346 -16.69 13.46 3.68
C GLN A 346 -16.55 12.89 2.26
N MET A 347 -16.32 11.58 2.12
CA MET A 347 -16.33 10.90 0.83
C MET A 347 -17.70 10.99 0.15
N GLN A 348 -18.78 10.76 0.90
CA GLN A 348 -20.16 10.87 0.39
C GLN A 348 -20.49 12.29 -0.09
N ARG A 349 -20.03 13.31 0.64
CA ARG A 349 -20.18 14.72 0.24
C ARG A 349 -19.28 15.12 -0.92
N GLY A 350 -18.33 14.28 -1.32
CA GLY A 350 -17.30 14.61 -2.30
C GLY A 350 -16.42 15.76 -1.84
N ASN A 351 -15.99 15.74 -0.57
CA ASN A 351 -15.21 16.81 0.03
C ASN A 351 -13.79 16.31 0.38
N PRO A 352 -12.85 16.27 -0.59
CA PRO A 352 -11.50 15.79 -0.35
C PRO A 352 -10.74 16.61 0.70
N ASN A 353 -10.94 17.92 0.78
CA ASN A 353 -10.33 18.75 1.81
C ASN A 353 -10.87 18.43 3.20
N GLY A 354 -12.19 18.32 3.34
CA GLY A 354 -12.80 17.91 4.61
C GLY A 354 -12.39 16.50 5.03
N PHE A 355 -12.23 15.58 4.07
CA PHE A 355 -11.68 14.24 4.33
C PHE A 355 -10.27 14.33 4.92
N PHE A 356 -9.37 15.10 4.30
CA PHE A 356 -8.01 15.27 4.81
C PHE A 356 -7.97 16.00 6.17
N ASP A 357 -8.87 16.97 6.38
CA ASP A 357 -8.98 17.69 7.65
C ASP A 357 -9.38 16.77 8.81
N GLU A 358 -10.22 15.75 8.56
CA GLU A 358 -10.55 14.74 9.57
C GLU A 358 -9.34 13.84 9.92
N ILE A 359 -8.51 13.49 8.94
CA ILE A 359 -7.23 12.80 9.18
C ILE A 359 -6.29 13.68 10.02
N ARG A 360 -6.19 14.97 9.67
CA ARG A 360 -5.37 15.95 10.40
C ARG A 360 -5.88 16.17 11.83
N ARG A 361 -7.20 16.18 12.05
CA ARG A 361 -7.83 16.36 13.37
C ARG A 361 -7.34 15.31 14.38
N VAL A 362 -7.22 14.06 13.96
CA VAL A 362 -6.72 12.96 14.80
C VAL A 362 -5.20 12.78 14.70
N LYS A 363 -4.50 13.68 14.00
CA LYS A 363 -3.05 13.65 13.75
C LYS A 363 -2.58 12.31 13.19
N ASP A 364 -3.38 11.72 12.31
CA ASP A 364 -3.11 10.40 11.73
C ASP A 364 -2.96 9.27 12.77
N GLY A 365 -3.51 9.46 13.99
CA GLY A 365 -3.40 8.49 15.08
C GLY A 365 -4.14 7.16 14.83
N ASN A 366 -4.98 7.11 13.80
CA ASN A 366 -5.70 5.91 13.39
C ASN A 366 -4.99 5.14 12.25
N ASN A 367 -3.83 5.63 11.76
CA ASN A 367 -3.03 5.02 10.70
C ASN A 367 -3.87 4.62 9.47
N VAL A 368 -4.56 5.60 8.87
CA VAL A 368 -5.39 5.32 7.70
C VAL A 368 -4.48 5.14 6.47
N CYS A 369 -4.40 3.93 5.92
CA CYS A 369 -3.46 3.68 4.81
C CYS A 369 -3.99 4.24 3.48
N GLY A 370 -5.31 4.32 3.29
CA GLY A 370 -5.96 4.76 2.06
C GLY A 370 -6.01 6.27 1.85
N VAL A 371 -5.37 7.09 2.69
CA VAL A 371 -5.50 8.57 2.65
C VAL A 371 -5.18 9.14 1.28
N SER A 372 -4.01 8.83 0.71
CA SER A 372 -3.61 9.36 -0.60
C SER A 372 -4.45 8.79 -1.75
N PRO A 373 -4.69 7.46 -1.87
CA PRO A 373 -5.58 6.91 -2.89
C PRO A 373 -6.98 7.51 -2.91
N ILE A 374 -7.61 7.62 -1.74
CA ILE A 374 -8.97 8.15 -1.61
C ILE A 374 -9.02 9.64 -1.99
N TYR A 375 -8.08 10.43 -1.47
CA TYR A 375 -8.00 11.86 -1.76
C TYR A 375 -7.78 12.11 -3.26
N LEU A 376 -6.82 11.42 -3.87
CA LEU A 376 -6.48 11.59 -5.28
C LEU A 376 -7.61 11.13 -6.20
N THR A 377 -8.35 10.09 -5.82
CA THR A 377 -9.53 9.62 -6.57
C THR A 377 -10.62 10.69 -6.60
N MET A 378 -11.00 11.24 -5.45
CA MET A 378 -11.97 12.34 -5.40
C MET A 378 -11.50 13.56 -6.19
N ARG A 379 -10.22 13.92 -6.08
CA ARG A 379 -9.65 15.06 -6.81
C ARG A 379 -9.64 14.86 -8.31
N LEU A 380 -9.30 13.67 -8.79
CA LEU A 380 -9.31 13.39 -10.23
C LEU A 380 -10.73 13.42 -10.78
N LEU A 381 -11.71 12.89 -10.03
CA LEU A 381 -13.12 12.97 -10.42
C LEU A 381 -13.63 14.42 -10.44
N GLU A 382 -13.26 15.24 -9.46
CA GLU A 382 -13.54 16.69 -9.48
C GLU A 382 -12.92 17.38 -10.71
N GLU A 383 -11.66 17.07 -11.04
CA GLU A 383 -10.98 17.64 -12.22
C GLU A 383 -11.66 17.26 -13.53
N LEU A 384 -12.16 16.01 -13.63
CA LEU A 384 -12.83 15.50 -14.84
C LEU A 384 -14.27 15.99 -15.00
N HIS A 385 -15.00 16.16 -13.90
CA HIS A 385 -16.46 16.34 -13.93
C HIS A 385 -16.94 17.63 -13.25
N GLY A 386 -16.04 18.39 -12.64
CA GLY A 386 -16.32 19.64 -11.91
C GLY A 386 -16.87 19.42 -10.49
N SER A 387 -17.33 18.21 -10.17
CA SER A 387 -17.76 17.80 -8.83
C SER A 387 -17.70 16.29 -8.70
N VAL A 388 -17.66 15.79 -7.47
CA VAL A 388 -17.79 14.35 -7.16
C VAL A 388 -18.81 14.17 -6.04
N ARG A 389 -19.54 13.05 -6.03
CA ARG A 389 -20.33 12.60 -4.88
C ARG A 389 -20.13 11.12 -4.64
N GLY A 390 -20.04 10.75 -3.38
CA GLY A 390 -19.89 9.36 -2.96
C GLY A 390 -21.21 8.75 -2.49
N THR A 391 -21.34 7.43 -2.62
CA THR A 391 -22.37 6.60 -1.98
C THR A 391 -21.67 5.47 -1.25
N GLN A 392 -21.82 5.41 0.07
CA GLN A 392 -21.29 4.30 0.86
C GLN A 392 -22.10 3.02 0.58
N VAL A 393 -21.40 1.93 0.30
CA VAL A 393 -22.01 0.62 -0.03
C VAL A 393 -21.62 -0.48 0.94
N SER A 394 -20.52 -0.33 1.68
CA SER A 394 -20.09 -1.33 2.67
C SER A 394 -19.18 -0.71 3.74
N TYR A 395 -19.15 -1.31 4.93
CA TYR A 395 -18.21 -0.99 6.01
C TYR A 395 -18.03 -2.22 6.91
N ALA A 396 -16.82 -2.44 7.40
CA ALA A 396 -16.55 -3.49 8.37
C ALA A 396 -15.34 -3.19 9.26
N THR A 397 -15.36 -3.74 10.47
CA THR A 397 -14.20 -3.84 11.35
C THR A 397 -13.66 -5.27 11.30
N CYS A 398 -12.42 -5.43 10.87
CA CYS A 398 -11.74 -6.71 10.68
C CYS A 398 -10.72 -6.93 11.82
N PRO A 399 -10.75 -8.08 12.52
CA PRO A 399 -9.71 -8.42 13.49
C PRO A 399 -8.31 -8.45 12.85
N ALA A 400 -7.30 -7.94 13.56
CA ALA A 400 -5.91 -7.91 13.11
C ALA A 400 -4.95 -8.71 14.00
N ASP A 401 -5.44 -9.26 15.11
CA ASP A 401 -4.72 -10.22 15.94
C ASP A 401 -5.69 -11.26 16.53
N ALA A 402 -5.13 -12.35 17.07
CA ALA A 402 -5.91 -13.45 17.65
C ALA A 402 -6.53 -13.10 19.01
N GLN A 403 -6.07 -12.01 19.65
CA GLN A 403 -6.56 -11.56 20.95
C GLN A 403 -7.71 -10.55 20.83
N ASP A 404 -8.11 -10.20 19.61
CA ASP A 404 -9.08 -9.15 19.29
C ASP A 404 -8.72 -7.82 19.98
N THR A 405 -7.43 -7.48 19.99
CA THR A 405 -6.89 -6.23 20.55
C THR A 405 -6.47 -5.22 19.49
N SER A 406 -6.40 -5.65 18.23
CA SER A 406 -6.08 -4.84 17.05
C SER A 406 -7.11 -5.05 15.97
N VAL A 407 -7.39 -4.00 15.22
CA VAL A 407 -8.37 -4.01 14.13
C VAL A 407 -7.85 -3.25 12.92
N VAL A 408 -8.30 -3.69 11.75
CA VAL A 408 -8.32 -2.89 10.52
C VAL A 408 -9.76 -2.57 10.19
N THR A 409 -10.08 -1.32 9.87
CA THR A 409 -11.41 -0.98 9.35
C THR A 409 -11.35 -0.81 7.85
N VAL A 410 -12.41 -1.24 7.16
CA VAL A 410 -12.52 -1.20 5.71
C VAL A 410 -13.86 -0.62 5.31
N GLY A 411 -13.87 0.18 4.25
CA GLY A 411 -15.06 0.82 3.71
C GLY A 411 -15.17 0.61 2.20
N GLY A 412 -16.39 0.76 1.71
CA GLY A 412 -16.72 0.73 0.30
C GLY A 412 -17.54 1.95 -0.07
N VAL A 413 -17.08 2.72 -1.05
CA VAL A 413 -17.76 3.92 -1.56
C VAL A 413 -17.72 3.93 -3.07
N LEU A 414 -18.84 4.23 -3.73
CA LEU A 414 -18.89 4.47 -5.17
C LEU A 414 -19.02 5.97 -5.46
N PHE A 415 -18.36 6.46 -6.50
CA PHE A 415 -18.29 7.87 -6.86
C PHE A 415 -18.85 8.15 -8.26
N GLN A 416 -19.57 9.27 -8.38
CA GLN A 416 -20.16 9.79 -9.62
C GLN A 416 -20.12 11.32 -9.69
#